data_AF-A0A838QEC8-F1
#
_entry.id   AF-A0A838QEC8-F1
#
_cell.length_a   1.000
_cell.length_b   1.000
_cell.length_c   1.000
_cell.angle_alpha   90.00
_cell.angle_beta   90.00
_cell.angle_gamma   90.00
#
_symmetry.space_group_name_H-M   'P 1'
#
loop_
_entity.id
_entity.type
_entity.pdbx_description
1 polymer ?
#
loop_
_entity_poly.entity_id
_entity_poly.type
_entity_poly.pdbx_seq_one_letter_code
_entity_poly.pdbx_strand_id
1 'polypeptide(L)'
;TVAEELLSDEGAQLDVQRTVDDSLTRLHVREMEDRLTAIDRLLPLGDEVEKATLNEERQKLVVQMRASGKMAYKAFRRGRPQ
;
A
#
# COMPACT_ATOMS: atom_id res chain seq x y z
N THR A 1 26.94 16.87 32.04
CA THR A 1 27.31 17.99 31.14
C THR A 1 26.07 18.39 30.34
N VAL A 2 25.94 19.64 29.88
CA VAL A 2 24.83 20.05 28.98
C VAL A 2 24.75 19.13 27.74
N ALA A 3 25.87 18.52 27.35
CA ALA A 3 25.96 17.52 26.29
C ALA A 3 25.23 16.18 26.61
N GLU A 4 25.17 15.76 27.88
CA GLU A 4 24.42 14.57 28.29
C GLU A 4 22.92 14.87 28.42
N GLU A 5 22.54 16.09 28.84
CA GLU A 5 21.13 16.53 28.86
C GLU A 5 20.54 16.68 27.45
N LEU A 6 21.33 17.11 26.46
CA LEU A 6 20.91 17.18 25.05
C LEU A 6 20.75 15.79 24.41
N LEU A 7 21.50 14.79 24.85
CA LEU A 7 21.31 13.39 24.45
C LEU A 7 20.08 12.76 25.13
N SER A 8 19.66 13.33 26.27
CA SER A 8 18.49 12.90 27.04
C SER A 8 17.18 13.54 26.55
N ASP A 9 17.24 14.40 25.53
CA ASP A 9 16.05 14.88 24.78
C ASP A 9 15.55 13.78 23.82
N GLU A 10 15.45 12.56 24.36
CA GLU A 10 14.95 11.32 23.74
C GLU A 10 13.44 11.36 23.48
N GLY A 11 12.79 12.52 23.60
CA GLY A 11 11.38 12.70 23.22
C GLY A 11 11.14 12.52 21.71
N ALA A 12 12.19 12.53 20.90
CA ALA A 12 12.15 12.38 19.45
C ALA A 12 12.90 11.13 18.96
N GLN A 13 13.07 10.09 19.79
CA GLN A 13 13.44 8.76 19.28
C GLN A 13 12.20 8.14 18.61
N LEU A 14 11.76 8.78 17.50
CA LEU A 14 10.98 8.16 16.46
C LEU A 14 11.64 6.81 16.21
N ASP A 15 10.90 5.74 16.48
CA ASP A 15 11.32 4.38 16.15
C ASP A 15 11.65 4.36 14.65
N VAL A 16 12.94 4.53 14.34
CA VAL A 16 13.45 4.73 12.99
C VAL A 16 13.12 3.50 12.16
N GLN A 17 13.20 2.33 12.77
CA GLN A 17 12.87 1.06 12.15
C GLN A 17 11.39 1.01 11.79
N ARG A 18 10.50 1.33 12.73
CA ARG A 18 9.06 1.44 12.46
C ARG A 18 8.76 2.47 11.37
N THR A 19 9.46 3.60 11.35
CA THR A 19 9.25 4.67 10.36
C THR A 19 9.66 4.21 8.96
N VAL A 20 10.77 3.48 8.85
CA VAL A 20 11.24 2.87 7.61
C VAL A 20 10.25 1.80 7.14
N ASP A 21 9.84 0.88 8.02
CA ASP A 21 8.88 -0.18 7.71
C ASP A 21 7.52 0.39 7.26
N ASP A 22 7.04 1.45 7.92
CA ASP A 22 5.83 2.16 7.54
C ASP A 22 5.95 2.80 6.16
N SER A 23 7.12 3.34 5.83
CA SER A 23 7.38 3.98 4.54
C SER A 23 7.47 2.96 3.41
N LEU A 24 8.17 1.85 3.62
CA LEU A 24 8.25 0.73 2.68
C LEU A 24 6.87 0.12 2.43
N THR A 25 6.09 -0.08 3.50
CA THR A 25 4.72 -0.57 3.39
C THR A 25 3.86 0.36 2.54
N ARG A 26 3.98 1.69 2.72
CA ARG A 26 3.23 2.67 1.91
C ARG A 26 3.62 2.64 0.43
N LEU A 27 4.92 2.53 0.13
CA LEU A 27 5.40 2.43 -1.25
C LEU A 27 4.84 1.17 -1.93
N HIS A 28 4.91 0.04 -1.23
CA HIS A 28 4.41 -1.23 -1.76
C HIS A 28 2.88 -1.21 -1.96
N VAL A 29 2.13 -0.62 -1.02
CA VAL A 29 0.67 -0.44 -1.17
C VAL A 29 0.34 0.41 -2.39
N ARG A 30 1.07 1.52 -2.61
CA ARG A 30 0.87 2.38 -3.77
C ARG A 30 1.10 1.64 -5.09
N GLU A 31 2.17 0.85 -5.17
CA GLU A 31 2.46 0.04 -6.36
C GLU A 31 1.32 -0.95 -6.68
N MET A 32 0.78 -1.61 -5.65
CA MET A 32 -0.38 -2.50 -5.80
C MET A 32 -1.64 -1.73 -6.26
N GLU A 33 -1.87 -0.52 -5.76
CA GLU A 33 -2.99 0.34 -6.18
C GLU A 33 -2.88 0.79 -7.64
N ASP A 34 -1.67 1.17 -8.07
CA ASP A 34 -1.38 1.54 -9.45
C ASP A 34 -1.63 0.34 -10.37
N ARG A 35 -1.21 -0.87 -9.96
CA ARG A 35 -1.46 -2.10 -10.73
C ARG A 35 -2.94 -2.46 -10.80
N LEU A 36 -3.68 -2.36 -9.69
CA LEU A 36 -5.13 -2.57 -9.68
C LEU A 36 -5.84 -1.59 -10.63
N THR A 37 -5.42 -0.33 -10.64
CA THR A 37 -5.97 0.68 -11.55
C THR A 37 -5.67 0.34 -13.02
N ALA A 38 -4.48 -0.19 -13.30
CA ALA A 38 -4.15 -0.67 -14.65
C ALA A 38 -5.02 -1.87 -15.04
N ILE A 39 -5.22 -2.83 -14.14
CA ILE A 39 -6.09 -3.99 -14.38
C ILE A 39 -7.52 -3.55 -14.68
N ASP A 40 -8.08 -2.61 -13.90
CA ASP A 40 -9.43 -2.08 -14.14
C ASP A 40 -9.58 -1.45 -15.54
N ARG A 41 -8.51 -0.87 -16.10
CA ARG A 41 -8.48 -0.32 -17.47
C ARG A 41 -8.31 -1.39 -18.55
N LEU A 42 -7.57 -2.46 -18.26
CA LEU A 42 -7.27 -3.55 -19.20
C LEU A 42 -8.40 -4.58 -19.30
N LEU A 43 -9.09 -4.85 -18.19
CA LEU A 43 -10.20 -5.80 -18.12
C LEU A 43 -11.27 -5.64 -19.23
N PRO A 44 -11.76 -4.42 -19.57
CA PRO A 44 -12.75 -4.28 -20.64
C PRO A 44 -12.18 -4.53 -22.04
N LEU A 45 -10.86 -4.40 -22.22
CA LEU A 45 -10.18 -4.52 -23.51
C LEU A 45 -9.72 -5.94 -23.82
N GLY A 46 -9.52 -6.77 -22.80
CA GLY A 46 -8.97 -8.11 -22.96
C GLY A 46 -9.95 -9.14 -23.53
N ASP A 47 -9.39 -10.18 -24.14
CA ASP A 47 -10.13 -11.40 -24.48
C ASP A 47 -10.47 -12.23 -23.23
N GLU A 48 -11.14 -13.37 -23.40
CA GLU A 48 -11.59 -14.19 -22.27
C GLU A 48 -10.44 -14.78 -21.44
N VAL A 49 -9.33 -15.15 -22.09
CA VAL A 49 -8.14 -15.70 -21.41
C VAL A 49 -7.42 -14.59 -20.66
N GLU A 50 -7.21 -13.45 -21.30
CA GLU A 50 -6.61 -12.27 -20.69
C GLU A 50 -7.42 -11.78 -19.49
N LYS A 51 -8.76 -11.77 -19.60
CA LYS A 51 -9.66 -11.43 -18.49
C LYS A 51 -9.51 -12.41 -17.33
N ALA A 52 -9.39 -13.71 -17.58
CA ALA A 52 -9.19 -14.69 -16.51
C ALA A 52 -7.86 -14.43 -15.77
N THR A 53 -6.78 -14.19 -16.50
CA THR A 53 -5.47 -13.86 -15.94
C THR A 53 -5.50 -12.56 -15.13
N LEU A 54 -6.11 -11.50 -15.68
CA LEU A 54 -6.25 -10.20 -15.00
C LEU A 54 -7.08 -10.32 -13.71
N ASN A 55 -8.14 -11.13 -13.71
CA ASN A 55 -8.94 -11.38 -12.51
C ASN A 55 -8.18 -12.17 -11.43
N GLU A 56 -7.39 -13.16 -11.82
CA GLU A 56 -6.54 -13.91 -10.89
C GLU A 56 -5.49 -12.98 -10.23
N GLU A 57 -4.83 -12.15 -11.04
CA GLU A 57 -3.88 -11.16 -10.55
C GLU A 57 -4.54 -10.16 -9.59
N ARG A 58 -5.70 -9.63 -9.98
CA ARG A 58 -6.50 -8.73 -9.14
C ARG A 58 -6.79 -9.37 -7.78
N GLN A 59 -7.16 -10.64 -7.74
CA GLN A 59 -7.46 -11.35 -6.50
C GLN A 59 -6.20 -11.50 -5.63
N LYS A 60 -5.05 -11.84 -6.23
CA LYS A 60 -3.75 -11.92 -5.52
C LYS A 60 -3.37 -10.59 -4.89
N LEU A 61 -3.47 -9.49 -5.65
CA LEU A 61 -3.18 -8.14 -5.15
C LEU A 61 -4.10 -7.74 -3.98
N VAL A 62 -5.40 -8.04 -4.08
CA VAL A 62 -6.35 -7.76 -2.99
C VAL A 62 -6.00 -8.54 -1.71
N VAL A 63 -5.54 -9.78 -1.83
CA VAL A 63 -5.09 -10.58 -0.67
C VAL A 63 -3.82 -9.98 -0.06
N GLN A 64 -2.84 -9.61 -0.90
CA GLN A 64 -1.59 -8.98 -0.46
C GLN A 64 -1.85 -7.65 0.27
N MET A 65 -2.70 -6.77 -0.30
CA MET A 65 -3.08 -5.51 0.33
C MET A 65 -3.76 -5.70 1.69
N ARG A 66 -4.58 -6.74 1.85
CA ARG A 66 -5.19 -7.06 3.15
C ARG A 66 -4.15 -7.51 4.17
N ALA A 67 -3.16 -8.29 3.73
CA ALA A 67 -2.06 -8.74 4.59
C ALA A 67 -1.14 -7.60 5.03
N SER A 68 -1.03 -6.52 4.25
CA SER A 68 -0.23 -5.32 4.59
C SER A 68 -0.78 -4.52 5.79
N GLY A 69 -1.91 -4.94 6.41
CA GLY A 69 -2.43 -4.38 7.66
C GLY A 69 -3.03 -2.96 7.57
N LYS A 70 -2.73 -2.21 6.51
CA LYS A 70 -3.32 -0.88 6.25
C LYS A 70 -4.46 -1.03 5.25
N MET A 71 -5.68 -1.05 5.78
CA MET A 71 -6.97 -1.05 5.05
C MET A 71 -7.20 0.22 4.18
N ALA A 72 -6.20 0.68 3.42
CA ALA A 72 -6.35 1.76 2.44
C ALA A 72 -7.35 1.38 1.34
N TYR A 73 -7.44 0.09 1.01
CA TYR A 73 -8.32 -0.42 -0.05
C TYR A 73 -9.81 -0.10 0.17
N LYS A 74 -10.32 -0.12 1.42
CA LYS A 74 -11.71 0.28 1.71
C LYS A 74 -11.92 1.79 1.69
N ALA A 75 -10.90 2.59 2.04
CA ALA A 75 -10.98 4.04 1.98
C ALA A 75 -11.01 4.55 0.52
N PHE A 76 -10.23 3.92 -0.36
CA PHE A 76 -10.15 4.29 -1.77
C PHE A 76 -11.45 4.08 -2.54
N ARG A 77 -12.18 2.99 -2.29
CA ARG A 77 -13.46 2.71 -2.96
C ARG A 77 -14.59 3.65 -2.55
N ARG A 78 -14.47 4.30 -1.39
CA ARG A 78 -15.49 5.23 -0.85
C ARG A 78 -15.42 6.64 -1.47
N GLY A 79 -14.35 6.95 -2.21
CA GLY A 79 -14.09 8.28 -2.78
C GLY A 79 -14.34 8.43 -4.28
N ARG A 80 -14.70 7.37 -5.02
CA ARG A 80 -15.10 7.51 -6.44
C ARG A 80 -16.61 7.80 -6.54
N PRO A 81 -17.03 8.92 -7.16
CA PRO A 81 -18.39 9.03 -7.67
C PRO A 81 -18.57 7.97 -8.77
N GLN A 82 -19.76 7.36 -8.81
CA GLN A 82 -20.14 6.39 -9.83
C GLN A 82 -20.34 7.05 -11.19
#